data_AF-Q5UTF0-F1
#
_entry.id   AF-Q5UTF0-F1
#
_cell.length_a   1.000
_cell.length_b   1.000
_cell.length_c   1.000
_cell.angle_alpha   90.00
_cell.angle_beta   90.00
_cell.angle_gamma   90.00
#
_symmetry.space_group_name_H-M   'P 1'
#
loop_
_entity.id
_entity.type
_entity.pdbx_description
1 polymer ?
#
loop_
_entity_poly.entity_id
_entity_poly.type
_entity_poly.pdbx_seq_one_letter_code
_entity_poly.pdbx_strand_id
1 'polypeptide(L)'
;KRGRRGGARAGQRVGVCNTSGSGTDLPWDHSDLAETHGPLPQSASLFVGFVFMLTASSESDRQTNQPISDGEEEYVQTAPYHKRYTETQLEAGAGFILNDFNEEQCKAAYQSLLITDQHSRTRKYLLCVASGVPCVSHIWVRDCCKEGKLLNYRNYLLPAGVGPDERIVEWHPRCSPFKALRVLLVFEEPAELWSELLMMSGASSVRQHQAEKDSSDIPVGKFDVVVTDRTCPPLVLKSVTSQEVPMVSPEWLIHSLICGERLGYHSNPQYRHDYTSPPSS
;
A
#
# COMPACT_ATOMS: atom_id res chain seq x y z
N LYS A 1 52.23 34.37 -15.80
CA LYS A 1 50.75 34.56 -15.79
C LYS A 1 50.12 33.25 -15.35
N ARG A 2 49.68 33.15 -14.08
CA ARG A 2 48.28 32.95 -13.60
C ARG A 2 47.62 31.68 -14.19
N GLY A 3 47.10 30.71 -13.45
CA GLY A 3 46.91 30.51 -12.02
C GLY A 3 46.06 29.25 -11.76
N ARG A 4 46.26 28.60 -10.61
CA ARG A 4 45.47 27.50 -10.04
C ARG A 4 44.05 27.96 -9.64
N ARG A 5 43.07 27.05 -9.76
CA ARG A 5 41.82 26.81 -8.97
C ARG A 5 41.00 25.80 -9.78
N GLY A 6 40.36 24.75 -9.29
CA GLY A 6 39.96 24.29 -7.96
C GLY A 6 38.65 23.49 -8.14
N GLY A 7 38.38 22.49 -7.30
CA GLY A 7 37.03 21.91 -7.16
C GLY A 7 36.95 20.39 -7.30
N ALA A 8 37.17 19.69 -6.19
CA ALA A 8 36.59 18.38 -5.98
C ALA A 8 35.05 18.51 -5.85
N ARG A 9 34.29 17.62 -6.50
CA ARG A 9 32.95 17.26 -6.05
C ARG A 9 32.79 15.75 -6.16
N ALA A 10 32.76 15.13 -4.99
CA ALA A 10 32.07 13.87 -4.78
C ALA A 10 30.59 14.08 -5.14
N GLY A 11 30.11 13.36 -6.16
CA GLY A 11 28.70 13.19 -6.46
C GLY A 11 28.35 11.75 -6.16
N GLN A 12 27.99 11.49 -4.90
CA GLN A 12 27.46 10.21 -4.47
C GLN A 12 26.12 9.99 -5.16
N ARG A 13 25.94 8.76 -5.67
CA ARG A 13 24.84 8.29 -6.51
C ARG A 13 23.48 8.71 -5.93
N VAL A 14 22.85 9.70 -6.56
CA VAL A 14 21.40 9.84 -6.54
C VAL A 14 20.88 8.69 -7.39
N GLY A 15 20.35 7.67 -6.74
CA GLY A 15 19.56 6.64 -7.42
C GLY A 15 18.37 7.33 -8.05
N VAL A 16 18.48 7.57 -9.35
CA VAL A 16 17.40 8.12 -10.16
C VAL A 16 16.26 7.12 -10.08
N CYS A 17 15.23 7.52 -9.38
CA CYS A 17 13.89 6.97 -9.38
C CYS A 17 13.38 6.92 -10.83
N ASN A 18 13.68 5.84 -11.53
CA ASN A 18 13.01 5.49 -12.77
C ASN A 18 11.76 4.69 -12.43
N THR A 19 10.70 5.40 -12.04
CA THR A 19 9.33 4.89 -12.19
C THR A 19 8.56 5.84 -13.10
N SER A 20 9.03 5.94 -14.34
CA SER A 20 8.21 6.41 -15.47
C SER A 20 8.20 5.32 -16.52
N GLY A 21 7.70 4.16 -16.11
CA GLY A 21 7.17 3.13 -17.01
C GLY A 21 5.65 3.19 -17.09
N SER A 22 5.02 4.34 -16.81
CA SER A 22 3.77 4.64 -17.50
C SER A 22 4.19 4.92 -18.94
N GLY A 23 4.00 3.95 -19.84
CA GLY A 23 4.17 4.19 -21.27
C GLY A 23 3.23 5.31 -21.69
N THR A 24 3.71 6.54 -21.64
CA THR A 24 3.00 7.73 -22.13
C THR A 24 3.59 8.26 -23.43
N ASP A 25 4.61 7.61 -23.97
CA ASP A 25 5.31 8.09 -25.16
C ASP A 25 5.06 7.12 -26.32
N LEU A 26 3.82 7.14 -26.83
CA LEU A 26 3.38 6.91 -28.22
C LEU A 26 1.85 6.67 -28.21
N PRO A 27 1.06 7.17 -29.17
CA PRO A 27 -0.32 6.73 -29.35
C PRO A 27 -0.29 5.27 -29.80
N TRP A 28 -0.52 4.35 -28.87
CA TRP A 28 -0.64 2.93 -29.19
C TRP A 28 -1.98 2.70 -29.87
N ASP A 29 -1.99 1.88 -30.93
CA ASP A 29 -3.24 1.55 -31.61
C ASP A 29 -4.14 0.76 -30.65
N HIS A 30 -5.41 1.14 -30.58
CA HIS A 30 -6.39 0.48 -29.71
C HIS A 30 -6.58 -1.00 -30.08
N SER A 31 -6.28 -1.37 -31.32
CA SER A 31 -6.29 -2.74 -31.83
C SER A 31 -5.26 -3.63 -31.11
N ASP A 32 -4.01 -3.17 -31.00
CA ASP A 32 -2.91 -3.91 -30.35
C ASP A 32 -3.15 -4.13 -28.84
N LEU A 33 -3.74 -3.13 -28.18
CA LEU A 33 -4.11 -3.21 -26.76
C LEU A 33 -5.27 -4.20 -26.54
N ALA A 34 -6.24 -4.26 -27.45
CA ALA A 34 -7.37 -5.17 -27.33
C ALA A 34 -6.96 -6.65 -27.39
N GLU A 35 -5.96 -6.98 -28.22
CA GLU A 35 -5.44 -8.35 -28.33
C GLU A 35 -4.69 -8.78 -27.05
N THR A 36 -3.92 -7.87 -26.46
CA THR A 36 -3.01 -8.16 -25.36
C THR A 36 -3.64 -8.00 -23.98
N HIS A 37 -4.54 -7.03 -23.81
CA HIS A 37 -5.18 -6.65 -22.53
C HIS A 37 -6.70 -6.88 -22.52
N GLY A 38 -7.21 -7.54 -23.55
CA GLY A 38 -8.64 -7.78 -23.75
C GLY A 38 -9.37 -6.56 -24.31
N PRO A 39 -10.56 -6.74 -24.89
CA PRO A 39 -11.29 -5.68 -25.56
C PRO A 39 -11.85 -4.65 -24.56
N LEU A 40 -12.41 -3.56 -25.09
CA LEU A 40 -13.38 -2.76 -24.33
C LEU A 40 -14.67 -3.57 -24.10
N PRO A 41 -15.41 -3.31 -23.01
CA PRO A 41 -16.64 -4.04 -22.75
C PRO A 41 -17.67 -3.80 -23.85
N GLN A 42 -18.31 -4.88 -24.32
CA GLN A 42 -19.38 -4.78 -25.33
C GLN A 42 -20.63 -4.10 -24.77
N SER A 43 -20.89 -4.27 -23.46
CA SER A 43 -21.97 -3.62 -22.75
C SER A 43 -21.47 -2.35 -22.05
N ALA A 44 -22.10 -1.21 -22.36
CA ALA A 44 -21.81 0.06 -21.72
C ALA A 44 -22.20 0.12 -20.23
N SER A 45 -22.85 -0.93 -19.70
CA SER A 45 -23.26 -1.04 -18.30
C SER A 45 -22.62 -2.22 -17.58
N LEU A 46 -21.57 -2.82 -18.14
CA LEU A 46 -20.94 -4.03 -17.58
C LEU A 46 -20.54 -3.89 -16.11
N PHE A 47 -20.03 -2.71 -15.73
CA PHE A 47 -19.54 -2.38 -14.39
C PHE A 47 -20.43 -1.36 -13.66
N VAL A 48 -21.69 -1.20 -14.08
CA VAL A 48 -22.61 -0.23 -13.47
C VAL A 48 -22.77 -0.49 -11.96
N GLY A 49 -22.70 0.57 -11.16
CA GLY A 49 -22.80 0.51 -9.70
C GLY A 49 -21.52 0.09 -8.99
N PHE A 50 -20.47 -0.28 -9.72
CA PHE A 50 -19.16 -0.55 -9.15
C PHE A 50 -18.34 0.74 -9.03
N VAL A 51 -17.55 0.80 -7.96
CA VAL A 51 -16.55 1.83 -7.73
C VAL A 51 -15.17 1.18 -7.72
N PHE A 52 -14.23 1.76 -8.45
CA PHE A 52 -12.89 1.21 -8.62
C PHE A 52 -11.84 2.19 -8.15
N MET A 53 -10.86 1.69 -7.43
CA MET A 53 -9.58 2.36 -7.25
C MET A 53 -8.53 1.60 -8.05
N LEU A 54 -7.53 2.30 -8.58
CA LEU A 54 -6.41 1.67 -9.26
C LEU A 54 -5.08 2.12 -8.67
N THR A 55 -4.19 1.15 -8.50
CA THR A 55 -2.79 1.34 -8.11
C THR A 55 -1.91 0.40 -8.93
N ALA A 56 -0.60 0.66 -8.95
CA ALA A 56 0.39 -0.21 -9.56
C ALA A 56 1.49 -0.48 -8.53
N SER A 57 1.94 -1.72 -8.46
CA SER A 57 3.07 -2.09 -7.61
C SER A 57 4.38 -1.42 -8.08
N SER A 58 5.31 -1.19 -7.15
CA SER A 58 6.63 -0.65 -7.44
C SER A 58 7.54 -1.69 -8.10
N GLU A 59 8.65 -1.27 -8.70
CA GLU A 59 9.65 -2.22 -9.23
C GLU A 59 10.20 -3.15 -8.14
N SER A 60 10.40 -2.62 -6.92
CA SER A 60 10.80 -3.43 -5.78
C SER A 60 9.76 -4.49 -5.43
N ASP A 61 8.47 -4.13 -5.38
CA ASP A 61 7.39 -5.10 -5.14
C ASP A 61 7.40 -6.19 -6.23
N ARG A 62 7.63 -5.83 -7.50
CA ARG A 62 7.67 -6.80 -8.62
C ARG A 62 8.85 -7.76 -8.55
N GLN A 63 9.96 -7.33 -7.96
CA GLN A 63 11.13 -8.17 -7.78
C GLN A 63 10.96 -9.11 -6.58
N THR A 64 10.42 -8.62 -5.47
CA THR A 64 10.23 -9.43 -4.25
C THR A 64 9.10 -10.44 -4.39
N ASN A 65 8.07 -10.09 -5.16
CA ASN A 65 6.88 -10.93 -5.32
C ASN A 65 7.00 -11.96 -6.45
N GLN A 66 8.17 -12.08 -7.10
CA GLN A 66 8.34 -13.09 -8.14
C GLN A 66 8.05 -14.47 -7.52
N PRO A 67 7.11 -15.23 -8.09
CA PRO A 67 6.86 -16.58 -7.61
C PRO A 67 8.17 -17.37 -7.76
N ILE A 68 8.61 -18.03 -6.69
CA ILE A 68 9.59 -19.10 -6.79
C ILE A 68 8.98 -20.07 -7.79
N SER A 69 9.62 -20.24 -8.95
CA SER A 69 9.10 -21.01 -10.08
C SER A 69 9.01 -22.50 -9.74
N ASP A 70 8.05 -22.89 -8.90
CA ASP A 70 7.62 -24.27 -8.77
C ASP A 70 6.68 -24.53 -9.94
N GLY A 71 7.31 -24.90 -11.06
CA GLY A 71 6.63 -25.02 -12.35
C GLY A 71 5.53 -26.06 -12.30
N GLU A 72 4.27 -25.63 -12.41
CA GLU A 72 3.12 -26.41 -12.90
C GLU A 72 1.83 -25.58 -13.03
N GLU A 73 1.93 -24.28 -13.33
CA GLU A 73 0.75 -23.48 -13.73
C GLU A 73 0.89 -23.04 -15.19
N GLU A 74 -0.10 -23.40 -16.01
CA GLU A 74 -0.26 -22.92 -17.38
C GLU A 74 -0.59 -21.43 -17.33
N TYR A 75 0.43 -20.59 -17.12
CA TYR A 75 0.28 -19.14 -17.14
C TYR A 75 -0.18 -18.74 -18.53
N VAL A 76 -1.44 -18.32 -18.66
CA VAL A 76 -1.86 -17.55 -19.83
C VAL A 76 -0.93 -16.36 -19.88
N GLN A 77 -0.15 -16.24 -20.95
CA GLN A 77 0.84 -15.18 -21.10
C GLN A 77 0.10 -13.85 -21.29
N THR A 78 -0.26 -13.22 -20.19
CA THR A 78 -1.00 -11.95 -20.14
C THR A 78 0.00 -10.81 -20.30
N ALA A 79 -0.34 -9.78 -21.07
CA ALA A 79 0.50 -8.61 -21.15
C ALA A 79 0.64 -7.92 -19.78
N PRO A 80 1.75 -7.18 -19.54
CA PRO A 80 1.96 -6.47 -18.28
C PRO A 80 0.81 -5.50 -17.98
N TYR A 81 0.50 -5.31 -16.71
CA TYR A 81 -0.59 -4.43 -16.30
C TYR A 81 -0.45 -3.01 -16.84
N HIS A 82 -1.48 -2.59 -17.59
CA HIS A 82 -1.59 -1.25 -18.15
C HIS A 82 -2.72 -0.46 -17.48
N LYS A 83 -2.40 0.21 -16.35
CA LYS A 83 -3.36 0.96 -15.52
C LYS A 83 -4.31 1.85 -16.32
N ARG A 84 -3.78 2.68 -17.23
CA ARG A 84 -4.61 3.63 -18.00
C ARG A 84 -5.59 2.94 -18.95
N TYR A 85 -5.23 1.79 -19.52
CA TYR A 85 -6.13 1.03 -20.38
C TYR A 85 -7.21 0.33 -19.56
N THR A 86 -6.83 -0.18 -18.38
CA THR A 86 -7.77 -0.75 -17.41
C THR A 86 -8.80 0.31 -16.95
N GLU A 87 -8.39 1.55 -16.70
CA GLU A 87 -9.30 2.68 -16.44
C GLU A 87 -10.30 2.85 -17.60
N THR A 88 -9.82 2.91 -18.84
CA THR A 88 -10.68 3.03 -20.03
C THR A 88 -11.69 1.87 -20.14
N GLN A 89 -11.26 0.63 -19.87
CA GLN A 89 -12.16 -0.53 -19.89
C GLN A 89 -13.28 -0.40 -18.83
N LEU A 90 -12.93 0.01 -17.62
CA LEU A 90 -13.88 0.18 -16.52
C LEU A 90 -14.87 1.31 -16.79
N GLU A 91 -14.38 2.47 -17.23
CA GLU A 91 -15.21 3.64 -17.57
C GLU A 91 -16.16 3.34 -18.75
N ALA A 92 -15.68 2.63 -19.77
CA ALA A 92 -16.50 2.22 -20.91
C ALA A 92 -17.68 1.30 -20.51
N GLY A 93 -17.54 0.56 -19.40
CA GLY A 93 -18.62 -0.25 -18.82
C GLY A 93 -19.43 0.45 -17.73
N ALA A 94 -19.35 1.79 -17.61
CA ALA A 94 -19.98 2.60 -16.57
C ALA A 94 -19.52 2.30 -15.13
N GLY A 95 -18.29 1.81 -14.97
CA GLY A 95 -17.60 1.77 -13.68
C GLY A 95 -17.13 3.14 -13.25
N PHE A 96 -17.25 3.47 -11.96
CA PHE A 96 -16.83 4.77 -11.44
C PHE A 96 -15.42 4.71 -10.88
N ILE A 97 -14.52 5.57 -11.37
CA ILE A 97 -13.12 5.61 -10.93
C ILE A 97 -12.93 6.59 -9.77
N LEU A 98 -12.45 6.06 -8.65
CA LEU A 98 -12.00 6.81 -7.49
C LEU A 98 -10.49 7.10 -7.58
N ASN A 99 -10.16 8.39 -7.67
CA ASN A 99 -8.77 8.86 -7.65
C ASN A 99 -8.09 8.61 -6.31
N ASP A 100 -8.82 8.79 -5.22
CA ASP A 100 -8.34 8.59 -3.86
C ASP A 100 -9.34 7.77 -3.06
N PHE A 101 -8.85 7.15 -1.98
CA PHE A 101 -9.71 6.38 -1.10
C PHE A 101 -10.76 7.29 -0.45
N ASN A 102 -12.02 6.90 -0.56
CA ASN A 102 -13.13 7.59 0.07
C ASN A 102 -14.10 6.57 0.66
N GLU A 103 -14.18 6.50 1.99
CA GLU A 103 -14.96 5.48 2.68
C GLU A 103 -16.48 5.64 2.42
N GLU A 104 -16.97 6.86 2.31
CA GLU A 104 -18.39 7.14 2.07
C GLU A 104 -18.82 6.66 0.69
N GLN A 105 -18.04 6.95 -0.34
CA GLN A 105 -18.29 6.46 -1.70
C GLN A 105 -18.16 4.95 -1.78
N CYS A 106 -17.22 4.36 -1.05
CA CYS A 106 -17.10 2.90 -1.00
C CYS A 106 -18.33 2.24 -0.35
N LYS A 107 -18.89 2.85 0.71
CA LYS A 107 -20.11 2.37 1.39
C LYS A 107 -21.37 2.60 0.57
N ALA A 108 -21.41 3.65 -0.25
CA ALA A 108 -22.56 3.99 -1.09
C ALA A 108 -22.63 3.16 -2.38
N ALA A 109 -21.50 2.63 -2.85
CA ALA A 109 -21.43 1.79 -4.03
C ALA A 109 -22.12 0.44 -3.83
N TYR A 110 -22.57 -0.19 -4.91
CA TYR A 110 -23.00 -1.58 -4.86
C TYR A 110 -21.81 -2.50 -4.53
N GLN A 111 -20.65 -2.23 -5.14
CA GLN A 111 -19.40 -2.94 -4.87
C GLN A 111 -18.22 -2.00 -5.10
N SER A 112 -17.26 -2.00 -4.18
CA SER A 112 -15.97 -1.31 -4.34
C SER A 112 -14.86 -2.33 -4.50
N LEU A 113 -13.92 -2.08 -5.42
CA LEU A 113 -12.76 -2.95 -5.67
C LEU A 113 -11.51 -2.09 -5.90
N LEU A 114 -10.37 -2.56 -5.41
CA LEU A 114 -9.06 -2.08 -5.84
C LEU A 114 -8.55 -2.97 -6.97
N ILE A 115 -8.17 -2.39 -8.09
CA ILE A 115 -7.58 -3.10 -9.23
C ILE A 115 -6.08 -2.82 -9.30
N THR A 116 -5.26 -3.87 -9.40
CA THR A 116 -3.81 -3.77 -9.50
C THR A 116 -3.16 -5.00 -10.12
N ASP A 117 -1.84 -4.96 -10.35
CA ASP A 117 -1.06 -6.08 -10.87
C ASP A 117 -0.80 -7.17 -9.83
N GLN A 118 -0.48 -6.77 -8.60
CA GLN A 118 -0.10 -7.67 -7.52
C GLN A 118 -0.26 -6.99 -6.15
N HIS A 119 -0.03 -7.74 -5.07
CA HIS A 119 0.02 -7.15 -3.74
C HIS A 119 1.20 -6.16 -3.62
N SER A 120 0.99 -5.06 -2.91
CA SER A 120 1.99 -4.00 -2.77
C SER A 120 1.80 -3.22 -1.47
N ARG A 121 2.78 -2.40 -1.11
CA ARG A 121 2.70 -1.50 0.05
C ARG A 121 2.31 -0.06 -0.32
N THR A 122 1.63 0.12 -1.45
CA THR A 122 1.13 1.44 -1.86
C THR A 122 0.03 1.92 -0.92
N ARG A 123 -0.12 3.25 -0.80
CA ARG A 123 -1.16 3.88 0.03
C ARG A 123 -2.55 3.30 -0.21
N LYS A 124 -3.00 3.27 -1.48
CA LYS A 124 -4.33 2.74 -1.83
C LYS A 124 -4.50 1.28 -1.44
N TYR A 125 -3.45 0.47 -1.59
CA TYR A 125 -3.49 -0.95 -1.22
C TYR A 125 -3.73 -1.12 0.27
N LEU A 126 -2.92 -0.47 1.11
CA LEU A 126 -3.04 -0.56 2.56
C LEU A 126 -4.37 0.00 3.06
N LEU A 127 -4.87 1.11 2.49
CA LEU A 127 -6.18 1.66 2.84
C LEU A 127 -7.32 0.70 2.47
N CYS A 128 -7.21 -0.03 1.34
CA CYS A 128 -8.19 -1.05 0.95
C CYS A 128 -8.15 -2.27 1.87
N VAL A 129 -6.96 -2.75 2.25
CA VAL A 129 -6.78 -3.81 3.26
C VAL A 129 -7.44 -3.39 4.59
N ALA A 130 -7.14 -2.19 5.09
CA ALA A 130 -7.68 -1.67 6.35
C ALA A 130 -9.21 -1.52 6.34
N SER A 131 -9.76 -1.11 5.20
CA SER A 131 -11.20 -0.94 5.03
C SER A 131 -11.91 -2.23 4.56
N GLY A 132 -11.19 -3.32 4.31
CA GLY A 132 -11.76 -4.56 3.77
C GLY A 132 -12.35 -4.42 2.36
N VAL A 133 -11.93 -3.40 1.59
CA VAL A 133 -12.23 -3.31 0.16
C VAL A 133 -11.37 -4.35 -0.57
N PRO A 134 -11.96 -5.29 -1.32
CA PRO A 134 -11.21 -6.36 -1.96
C PRO A 134 -10.13 -5.83 -2.94
N CYS A 135 -8.91 -6.34 -2.79
CA CYS A 135 -7.81 -6.14 -3.73
C CYS A 135 -7.88 -7.23 -4.81
N VAL A 136 -8.06 -6.85 -6.06
CA VAL A 136 -8.35 -7.75 -7.18
C VAL A 136 -7.34 -7.53 -8.30
N SER A 137 -6.90 -8.62 -8.92
CA SER A 137 -6.02 -8.58 -10.08
C SER A 137 -6.71 -7.92 -11.28
N HIS A 138 -5.98 -7.08 -12.01
CA HIS A 138 -6.40 -6.48 -13.28
C HIS A 138 -6.85 -7.51 -14.33
N ILE A 139 -6.41 -8.77 -14.21
CA ILE A 139 -6.85 -9.88 -15.06
C ILE A 139 -8.37 -10.10 -14.96
N TRP A 140 -8.99 -9.81 -13.81
CA TRP A 140 -10.45 -9.83 -13.66
C TRP A 140 -11.15 -8.87 -14.62
N VAL A 141 -10.62 -7.65 -14.79
CA VAL A 141 -11.21 -6.63 -15.68
C VAL A 141 -11.12 -7.10 -17.13
N ARG A 142 -9.94 -7.58 -17.54
CA ARG A 142 -9.71 -8.16 -18.87
C ARG A 142 -10.72 -9.27 -19.16
N ASP A 143 -10.82 -10.24 -18.26
CA ASP A 143 -11.65 -11.43 -18.47
C ASP A 143 -13.15 -11.05 -18.49
N CYS A 144 -13.58 -10.13 -17.63
CA CYS A 144 -14.95 -9.60 -17.69
C CYS A 144 -15.26 -8.93 -19.04
N CYS A 145 -14.33 -8.13 -19.57
CA CYS A 145 -14.52 -7.46 -20.86
C CYS A 145 -14.52 -8.46 -22.02
N LYS A 146 -13.65 -9.47 -21.98
CA LYS A 146 -13.55 -10.54 -22.98
C LYS A 146 -14.80 -11.42 -23.02
N GLU A 147 -15.30 -11.81 -21.85
CA GLU A 147 -16.50 -12.67 -21.72
C GLU A 147 -17.81 -11.88 -21.82
N GLY A 148 -17.76 -10.55 -21.79
CA GLY A 148 -18.92 -9.67 -21.85
C GLY A 148 -19.85 -9.78 -20.63
N LYS A 149 -19.36 -10.28 -19.50
CA LYS A 149 -20.13 -10.47 -18.26
C LYS A 149 -19.27 -10.29 -17.01
N LEU A 150 -19.90 -9.94 -15.89
CA LEU A 150 -19.22 -9.89 -14.60
C LEU A 150 -18.87 -11.30 -14.13
N LEU A 151 -17.56 -11.55 -14.00
CA LEU A 151 -17.03 -12.77 -13.39
C LEU A 151 -16.94 -12.61 -11.87
N ASN A 152 -16.86 -13.72 -11.16
CA ASN A 152 -16.70 -13.69 -9.71
C ASN A 152 -15.30 -13.18 -9.33
N TYR A 153 -15.21 -11.95 -8.84
CA TYR A 153 -13.95 -11.33 -8.44
C TYR A 153 -13.19 -12.10 -7.35
N ARG A 154 -13.88 -12.96 -6.58
CA ARG A 154 -13.24 -13.76 -5.53
C ARG A 154 -12.18 -14.72 -6.07
N ASN A 155 -12.31 -15.12 -7.33
CA ASN A 155 -11.33 -15.98 -8.01
C ASN A 155 -10.06 -15.21 -8.44
N TYR A 156 -10.02 -13.90 -8.23
CA TYR A 156 -8.97 -12.99 -8.66
C TYR A 156 -8.45 -12.14 -7.49
N LEU A 157 -8.74 -12.54 -6.26
CA LEU A 157 -8.26 -11.84 -5.06
C LEU A 157 -6.74 -11.91 -5.00
N LEU A 158 -6.14 -10.77 -4.69
CA LEU A 158 -4.73 -10.66 -4.40
C LEU A 158 -4.50 -10.82 -2.90
N PRO A 159 -3.34 -11.33 -2.47
CA PRO A 159 -3.00 -11.47 -1.05
C PRO A 159 -3.12 -10.14 -0.29
N ALA A 160 -3.44 -10.16 1.01
CA ALA A 160 -3.40 -8.97 1.85
C ALA A 160 -2.00 -8.31 1.87
N GLY A 161 -0.95 -9.11 1.70
CA GLY A 161 0.41 -8.66 1.49
C GLY A 161 1.44 -9.64 2.06
N VAL A 162 2.65 -9.15 2.25
CA VAL A 162 3.75 -9.88 2.90
C VAL A 162 3.72 -9.57 4.40
N GLY A 163 3.53 -10.61 5.21
CA GLY A 163 3.58 -10.55 6.67
C GLY A 163 4.98 -10.83 7.23
N PRO A 164 5.07 -11.17 8.53
CA PRO A 164 6.34 -11.52 9.18
C PRO A 164 7.03 -12.68 8.46
N ASP A 165 8.37 -12.67 8.50
CA ASP A 165 9.22 -13.72 7.93
C ASP A 165 8.99 -13.96 6.43
N GLU A 166 8.64 -12.89 5.70
CA GLU A 166 8.38 -12.88 4.26
C GLU A 166 7.21 -13.81 3.82
N ARG A 167 6.30 -14.14 4.74
CA ARG A 167 5.17 -15.01 4.45
C ARG A 167 4.05 -14.24 3.75
N ILE A 168 3.59 -14.75 2.61
CA ILE A 168 2.37 -14.26 1.95
C ILE A 168 1.15 -14.53 2.84
N VAL A 169 0.37 -13.49 3.09
CA VAL A 169 -0.90 -13.55 3.82
C VAL A 169 -2.04 -13.38 2.83
N GLU A 170 -2.86 -14.42 2.70
CA GLU A 170 -4.04 -14.41 1.84
C GLU A 170 -5.04 -13.32 2.25
N TRP A 171 -5.84 -12.89 1.28
CA TRP A 171 -6.90 -11.91 1.54
C TRP A 171 -7.86 -12.42 2.61
N HIS A 172 -8.21 -11.54 3.56
CA HIS A 172 -9.19 -11.82 4.59
C HIS A 172 -10.20 -10.66 4.73
N PRO A 173 -11.38 -10.91 5.30
CA PRO A 173 -12.35 -9.86 5.60
C PRO A 173 -11.78 -8.77 6.51
N ARG A 174 -12.48 -7.62 6.60
CA ARG A 174 -12.10 -6.50 7.48
C ARG A 174 -11.87 -6.98 8.91
N CYS A 175 -10.70 -6.68 9.44
CA CYS A 175 -10.33 -6.91 10.83
C CYS A 175 -10.14 -5.58 11.59
N SER A 176 -9.99 -5.65 12.90
CA SER A 176 -9.69 -4.47 13.74
C SER A 176 -8.49 -4.73 14.65
N PRO A 177 -7.27 -4.93 14.09
CA PRO A 177 -6.07 -5.23 14.86
C PRO A 177 -5.77 -4.17 15.94
N PHE A 178 -6.17 -2.92 15.70
CA PHE A 178 -5.91 -1.82 16.64
C PHE A 178 -7.13 -1.47 17.49
N LYS A 179 -8.12 -2.37 17.63
CA LYS A 179 -9.33 -2.14 18.43
C LYS A 179 -9.01 -1.55 19.81
N ALA A 180 -9.59 -0.38 20.09
CA ALA A 180 -9.47 0.35 21.34
C ALA A 180 -8.04 0.77 21.73
N LEU A 181 -7.12 0.84 20.77
CA LEU A 181 -5.74 1.24 21.01
C LEU A 181 -5.59 2.76 20.92
N ARG A 182 -4.90 3.36 21.90
CA ARG A 182 -4.55 4.78 21.91
C ARG A 182 -3.10 4.95 21.46
N VAL A 183 -2.91 5.50 20.27
CA VAL A 183 -1.61 5.53 19.60
C VAL A 183 -1.06 6.95 19.56
N LEU A 184 0.24 7.08 19.84
CA LEU A 184 1.01 8.28 19.55
C LEU A 184 1.90 8.01 18.32
N LEU A 185 1.79 8.88 17.31
CA LEU A 185 2.66 8.91 16.15
C LEU A 185 3.73 9.97 16.37
N VAL A 186 5.00 9.60 16.20
CA VAL A 186 6.13 10.52 16.36
C VAL A 186 7.03 10.38 15.14
N PHE A 187 6.98 11.36 14.23
CA PHE A 187 7.73 11.39 12.99
C PHE A 187 8.15 12.83 12.70
N GLU A 188 9.21 13.00 11.91
CA GLU A 188 9.64 14.32 11.44
C GLU A 188 8.59 14.95 10.51
N GLU A 189 8.04 14.17 9.59
CA GLU A 189 7.01 14.59 8.65
C GLU A 189 5.60 14.15 9.10
N PRO A 190 4.53 14.83 8.64
CA PRO A 190 3.15 14.43 8.90
C PRO A 190 2.87 12.97 8.52
N ALA A 191 2.29 12.24 9.47
CA ALA A 191 2.08 10.80 9.41
C ALA A 191 0.63 10.44 9.02
N GLU A 192 0.07 11.11 8.01
CA GLU A 192 -1.37 11.02 7.68
C GLU A 192 -1.79 9.60 7.32
N LEU A 193 -0.97 8.88 6.53
CA LEU A 193 -1.25 7.50 6.17
C LEU A 193 -1.37 6.60 7.41
N TRP A 194 -0.41 6.68 8.32
CA TRP A 194 -0.41 5.88 9.55
C TRP A 194 -1.64 6.21 10.40
N SER A 195 -1.98 7.49 10.50
CA SER A 195 -3.18 7.94 11.21
C SER A 195 -4.46 7.35 10.62
N GLU A 196 -4.61 7.39 9.30
CA GLU A 196 -5.78 6.82 8.61
C GLU A 196 -5.87 5.30 8.79
N LEU A 197 -4.76 4.57 8.61
CA LEU A 197 -4.74 3.11 8.76
C LEU A 197 -5.10 2.67 10.18
N LEU A 198 -4.56 3.36 11.19
CA LEU A 198 -4.87 3.09 12.59
C LEU A 198 -6.36 3.32 12.90
N MET A 199 -6.90 4.47 12.47
CA MET A 199 -8.30 4.82 12.72
C MET A 199 -9.26 3.85 12.01
N MET A 200 -9.03 3.53 10.74
CA MET A 200 -9.87 2.58 9.99
C MET A 200 -9.82 1.16 10.56
N SER A 201 -8.68 0.78 11.16
CA SER A 201 -8.45 -0.55 11.72
C SER A 201 -8.76 -0.62 13.23
N GLY A 202 -9.53 0.35 13.75
CA GLY A 202 -10.19 0.28 15.06
C GLY A 202 -9.49 0.98 16.21
N ALA A 203 -8.43 1.77 15.98
CA ALA A 203 -7.82 2.59 17.03
C ALA A 203 -8.85 3.52 17.67
N SER A 204 -8.82 3.66 19.01
CA SER A 204 -9.72 4.57 19.71
C SER A 204 -9.30 6.03 19.56
N SER A 205 -8.00 6.28 19.47
CA SER A 205 -7.45 7.62 19.26
C SER A 205 -6.05 7.54 18.67
N VAL A 206 -5.76 8.44 17.75
CA VAL A 206 -4.41 8.65 17.21
C VAL A 206 -4.04 10.11 17.41
N ARG A 207 -2.89 10.35 18.05
CA ARG A 207 -2.30 11.70 18.16
C ARG A 207 -0.99 11.73 17.40
N GLN A 208 -0.78 12.76 16.59
CA GLN A 208 0.52 13.05 15.99
C GLN A 208 1.27 14.05 16.88
N HIS A 209 2.52 13.74 17.20
CA HIS A 209 3.41 14.63 17.92
C HIS A 209 4.04 15.63 16.96
N GLN A 210 3.84 16.93 17.20
CA GLN A 210 4.48 18.01 16.45
C GLN A 210 5.60 18.60 17.29
N ALA A 211 6.85 18.33 16.92
CA ALA A 211 8.04 18.74 17.69
C ALA A 211 8.11 20.25 17.99
N GLU A 212 7.54 21.09 17.12
CA GLU A 212 7.53 22.55 17.29
C GLU A 212 6.45 23.06 18.28
N LYS A 213 5.39 22.29 18.52
CA LYS A 213 4.19 22.76 19.24
C LYS A 213 3.88 21.97 20.51
N ASP A 214 4.26 20.70 20.55
CA ASP A 214 3.96 19.83 21.67
C ASP A 214 5.05 19.91 22.74
N SER A 215 4.63 19.87 24.01
CA SER A 215 5.56 19.63 25.10
C SER A 215 6.28 18.30 24.89
N SER A 216 7.57 18.26 25.19
CA SER A 216 8.32 16.99 25.21
C SER A 216 7.79 15.99 26.23
N ASP A 217 6.99 16.46 27.21
CA ASP A 217 6.36 15.61 28.20
C ASP A 217 5.07 14.98 27.65
N ILE A 218 5.09 13.64 27.59
CA ILE A 218 3.93 12.82 27.22
C ILE A 218 3.16 12.47 28.49
N PRO A 219 1.85 12.78 28.59
CA PRO A 219 1.07 12.49 29.79
C PRO A 219 1.02 10.99 30.12
N VAL A 220 1.28 10.66 31.38
CA VAL A 220 1.30 9.29 31.87
C VAL A 220 -0.02 8.57 31.65
N GLY A 221 0.04 7.35 31.12
CA GLY A 221 -1.11 6.48 30.89
C GLY A 221 -2.05 6.92 29.76
N LYS A 222 -1.66 7.92 28.97
CA LYS A 222 -2.48 8.45 27.86
C LYS A 222 -2.45 7.59 26.61
N PHE A 223 -1.32 6.92 26.33
CA PHE A 223 -1.09 6.13 25.13
C PHE A 223 -0.70 4.70 25.50
N ASP A 224 -1.14 3.75 24.67
CA ASP A 224 -0.85 2.32 24.83
C ASP A 224 0.36 1.88 24.02
N VAL A 225 0.68 2.61 22.94
CA VAL A 225 1.84 2.36 22.07
C VAL A 225 2.27 3.64 21.38
N VAL A 226 3.56 3.76 21.11
CA VAL A 226 4.15 4.80 20.26
C VAL A 226 4.64 4.16 18.97
N VAL A 227 4.18 4.65 17.83
CA VAL A 227 4.69 4.26 16.51
C VAL A 227 5.61 5.38 16.02
N THR A 228 6.86 5.06 15.77
CA THR A 228 7.93 6.02 15.44
C THR A 228 9.08 5.35 14.71
N ASP A 229 10.07 6.12 14.30
CA ASP A 229 11.30 5.66 13.69
C ASP A 229 12.52 6.25 14.41
N ARG A 230 13.69 6.23 13.76
CA ARG A 230 14.94 6.75 14.32
C ARG A 230 14.98 8.27 14.48
N THR A 231 14.04 8.99 13.88
CA THR A 231 13.91 10.44 14.01
C THR A 231 13.22 10.84 15.33
N CYS A 232 12.77 9.86 16.13
CA CYS A 232 12.16 10.12 17.44
C CYS A 232 13.02 11.05 18.31
N PRO A 233 12.49 12.21 18.76
CA PRO A 233 13.24 13.14 19.60
C PRO A 233 13.72 12.49 20.90
N PRO A 234 14.97 12.74 21.36
CA PRO A 234 15.52 12.11 22.57
C PRO A 234 14.72 12.37 23.84
N LEU A 235 14.05 13.52 23.93
CA LEU A 235 13.20 13.85 25.09
C LEU A 235 11.92 13.01 25.12
N VAL A 236 11.29 12.82 23.95
CA VAL A 236 10.14 11.93 23.79
C VAL A 236 10.53 10.49 24.11
N LEU A 237 11.66 10.01 23.57
CA LEU A 237 12.20 8.68 23.85
C LEU A 237 12.37 8.45 25.37
N LYS A 238 12.99 9.39 26.08
CA LYS A 238 13.16 9.32 27.54
C LYS A 238 11.83 9.27 28.29
N SER A 239 10.88 10.13 27.89
CA SER A 239 9.56 10.22 28.52
C SER A 239 8.77 8.92 28.37
N VAL A 240 8.74 8.35 27.16
CA VAL A 240 8.03 7.10 26.83
C VAL A 240 8.67 5.90 27.52
N THR A 241 10.01 5.82 27.50
CA THR A 241 10.76 4.74 28.17
C THR A 241 10.50 4.71 29.68
N SER A 242 10.44 5.89 30.32
CA SER A 242 10.17 6.00 31.76
C SER A 242 8.75 5.57 32.16
N GLN A 243 7.83 5.53 31.19
CA GLN A 243 6.44 5.10 31.35
C GLN A 243 6.21 3.64 30.93
N GLU A 244 7.26 2.94 30.48
CA GLU A 244 7.18 1.57 29.97
C GLU A 244 6.19 1.39 28.79
N VAL A 245 5.95 2.46 28.03
CA VAL A 245 5.08 2.40 26.84
C VAL A 245 5.89 1.80 25.68
N PRO A 246 5.38 0.77 24.99
CA PRO A 246 6.10 0.13 23.89
C PRO A 246 6.29 1.09 22.71
N MET A 247 7.49 1.08 22.14
CA MET A 247 7.86 1.85 20.96
C MET A 247 8.13 0.93 19.77
N VAL A 248 7.36 1.11 18.71
CA VAL A 248 7.41 0.25 17.53
C VAL A 248 7.60 1.04 16.24
N SER A 249 8.13 0.37 15.21
CA SER A 249 8.28 0.90 13.86
C SER A 249 6.97 0.87 13.07
N PRO A 250 6.87 1.60 11.94
CA PRO A 250 5.77 1.43 10.99
C PRO A 250 5.59 -0.01 10.49
N GLU A 251 6.64 -0.82 10.51
CA GLU A 251 6.58 -2.22 10.07
C GLU A 251 5.64 -3.07 10.92
N TRP A 252 5.62 -2.83 12.25
CA TRP A 252 4.67 -3.48 13.15
C TRP A 252 3.22 -3.16 12.79
N LEU A 253 2.95 -1.91 12.40
CA LEU A 253 1.63 -1.46 11.97
C LEU A 253 1.24 -2.15 10.66
N ILE A 254 2.13 -2.15 9.66
CA ILE A 254 1.89 -2.79 8.35
C ILE A 254 1.64 -4.29 8.53
N HIS A 255 2.48 -5.02 9.27
CA HIS A 255 2.29 -6.45 9.45
C HIS A 255 1.03 -6.77 10.28
N SER A 256 0.70 -6.00 11.31
CA SER A 256 -0.54 -6.19 12.07
C SER A 256 -1.78 -5.95 11.20
N LEU A 257 -1.69 -4.98 10.29
CA LEU A 257 -2.74 -4.71 9.31
C LEU A 257 -2.89 -5.88 8.32
N ILE A 258 -1.78 -6.32 7.71
CA ILE A 258 -1.75 -7.41 6.71
C ILE A 258 -2.19 -8.75 7.31
N CYS A 259 -1.83 -9.04 8.56
CA CYS A 259 -2.25 -10.27 9.25
C CYS A 259 -3.69 -10.18 9.80
N GLY A 260 -4.27 -8.99 9.86
CA GLY A 260 -5.58 -8.75 10.45
C GLY A 260 -5.62 -8.92 11.98
N GLU A 261 -4.48 -8.97 12.66
CA GLU A 261 -4.40 -9.16 14.11
C GLU A 261 -3.33 -8.28 14.75
N ARG A 262 -3.44 -8.04 16.07
CA ARG A 262 -2.44 -7.27 16.81
C ARG A 262 -1.22 -8.13 17.09
N LEU A 263 -0.15 -7.92 16.35
CA LEU A 263 1.10 -8.63 16.59
C LEU A 263 1.79 -8.12 17.87
N GLY A 264 2.63 -8.98 18.47
CA GLY A 264 3.41 -8.61 19.64
C GLY A 264 4.41 -7.49 19.34
N TYR A 265 4.50 -6.47 20.19
CA TYR A 265 5.36 -5.30 19.97
C TYR A 265 6.86 -5.63 19.80
N HIS A 266 7.29 -6.77 20.33
CA HIS A 266 8.68 -7.23 20.31
C HIS A 266 8.85 -8.61 19.67
N SER A 267 7.84 -9.10 18.94
CA SER A 267 7.87 -10.45 18.36
C SER A 267 8.77 -10.57 17.12
N ASN A 268 9.16 -9.45 16.51
CA ASN A 268 10.06 -9.40 15.37
C ASN A 268 11.08 -8.25 15.54
N PRO A 269 12.37 -8.44 15.24
CA PRO A 269 13.38 -7.38 15.33
C PRO A 269 13.03 -6.12 14.52
N GLN A 270 12.36 -6.26 13.37
CA GLN A 270 11.96 -5.15 12.49
C GLN A 270 10.95 -4.20 13.16
N TYR A 271 10.27 -4.66 14.21
CA TYR A 271 9.29 -3.86 14.94
C TYR A 271 9.91 -2.87 15.88
N ARG A 272 11.22 -2.97 16.15
CA ARG A 272 11.89 -1.94 16.93
C ARG A 272 11.95 -0.64 16.12
N HIS A 273 11.58 0.47 16.75
CA HIS A 273 11.65 1.80 16.12
C HIS A 273 13.05 2.17 15.61
N ASP A 274 14.10 1.58 16.19
CA ASP A 274 15.50 1.79 15.83
C ASP A 274 16.07 0.76 14.84
N TYR A 275 15.25 -0.16 14.32
CA TYR A 275 15.71 -1.24 13.46
C TYR A 275 16.44 -0.73 12.22
N THR A 276 17.56 -1.39 11.90
CA THR A 276 18.35 -1.17 10.68
C THR A 276 18.50 -2.48 9.94
N SER A 277 18.08 -2.51 8.67
CA SER A 277 18.40 -3.64 7.81
C SER A 277 19.92 -3.80 7.74
N PRO A 278 20.43 -5.03 7.91
CA PRO A 278 21.85 -5.27 7.70
C PRO A 278 22.24 -4.83 6.28
N PRO A 279 23.46 -4.30 6.07
CA PRO A 279 23.90 -3.94 4.74
C PRO A 279 23.81 -5.18 3.83
N SER A 280 23.12 -5.04 2.70
CA SER A 280 23.07 -6.06 1.66
C SER A 280 24.50 -6.44 1.28
N SER A 281 24.87 -7.69 1.54
CA SER A 281 26.20 -8.24 1.20
C SER A 281 26.30 -8.52 -0.30
#